data_AF-A0A8J7LGU0-F1
#
_entry.id   AF-A0A8J7LGU0-F1
#
_cell.length_a   1.000
_cell.length_b   1.000
_cell.length_c   1.000
_cell.angle_alpha   90.00
_cell.angle_beta   90.00
_cell.angle_gamma   90.00
#
_symmetry.space_group_name_H-M   'P 1'
#
loop_
_entity.id
_entity.type
_entity.pdbx_description
1 polymer ?
#
loop_
_entity_poly.entity_id
_entity_poly.type
_entity_poly.pdbx_seq_one_letter_code
_entity_poly.pdbx_strand_id
1 'polypeptide(L)' 'MTYEQVKSLKSEDFKRLCGVRPDTFNEMLEVVRSLHRTKQKTGRPGKLSLEDQLLMTLEYWREYRTYFHIGQSWGV' A
#
# COMPACT_ATOMS: atom_id res chain seq x y z
N MET A 1 -3.84 -3.13 8.23
CA MET A 1 -3.12 -4.42 8.03
C MET A 1 -1.85 -4.11 7.29
N THR A 2 -0.71 -4.71 7.65
CA THR A 2 0.54 -4.44 6.92
C THR A 2 0.70 -5.36 5.72
N TYR A 3 1.46 -4.93 4.72
CA TYR A 3 1.73 -5.73 3.53
C TYR A 3 2.38 -7.08 3.88
N GLU A 4 3.21 -7.13 4.93
CA GLU A 4 3.83 -8.38 5.37
C GLU A 4 2.83 -9.45 5.82
N GLN A 5 1.68 -9.03 6.36
CA GLN A 5 0.60 -9.94 6.75
C GLN A 5 -0.21 -10.38 5.53
N VAL A 6 -0.36 -9.50 4.55
CA VAL A 6 -1.23 -9.69 3.39
C VAL A 6 -0.52 -10.48 2.27
N LYS A 7 0.80 -10.38 2.14
CA LYS A 7 1.58 -11.05 1.08
C LYS A 7 1.49 -12.58 1.11
N SER A 8 1.17 -13.18 2.26
CA SER A 8 1.04 -14.63 2.42
C SER A 8 -0.39 -15.15 2.16
N LEU A 9 -1.35 -14.25 1.89
CA LEU A 9 -2.71 -14.63 1.56
C LEU A 9 -2.79 -15.34 0.20
N LYS A 10 -3.83 -16.14 0.02
CA LYS A 10 -4.18 -16.68 -1.29
C LYS A 10 -4.52 -15.52 -2.23
N SER A 11 -4.24 -15.69 -3.52
CA SER A 11 -4.48 -14.67 -4.55
C SER A 11 -5.91 -14.13 -4.55
N GLU A 12 -6.90 -14.99 -4.30
CA GLU A 12 -8.31 -14.63 -4.21
C GLU A 12 -8.61 -13.74 -3.00
N ASP A 13 -8.07 -14.09 -1.82
CA ASP A 13 -8.24 -13.32 -0.59
C ASP A 13 -7.50 -11.98 -0.68
N PHE A 14 -6.29 -11.97 -1.26
CA PHE A 14 -5.54 -10.76 -1.56
C PHE A 14 -6.36 -9.82 -2.45
N LYS A 15 -6.91 -10.36 -3.56
CA LYS A 15 -7.78 -9.59 -4.45
C LYS A 15 -9.05 -9.15 -3.75
N ARG A 16 -9.63 -9.97 -2.87
CA ARG A 16 -10.80 -9.61 -2.07
C ARG A 16 -10.50 -8.56 -0.99
N LEU A 17 -9.24 -8.36 -0.62
CA LEU A 17 -8.83 -7.27 0.27
C LEU A 17 -8.49 -6.00 -0.52
N CYS A 18 -7.51 -6.04 -1.41
CA CYS A 18 -6.93 -4.85 -2.04
C CYS A 18 -7.62 -4.43 -3.34
N GLY A 19 -8.33 -5.35 -3.99
CA GLY A 19 -9.06 -5.12 -5.25
C GLY A 19 -8.28 -5.50 -6.51
N VAL A 20 -6.97 -5.75 -6.36
CA VAL A 20 -6.04 -6.14 -7.42
C VAL A 20 -5.43 -7.50 -7.14
N ARG A 21 -4.94 -8.19 -8.17
CA ARG A 21 -4.20 -9.46 -7.98
C ARG A 21 -2.77 -9.17 -7.47
N PRO A 22 -2.12 -10.13 -6.79
CA PRO A 22 -0.74 -9.99 -6.34
C PRO A 22 0.23 -9.61 -7.47
N ASP A 23 0.07 -10.19 -8.66
CA ASP A 23 0.95 -9.90 -9.81
C ASP A 23 0.86 -8.43 -10.24
N THR A 24 -0.36 -7.91 -10.39
CA THR A 24 -0.61 -6.50 -10.70
C THR A 24 -0.11 -5.58 -9.59
N PHE A 25 -0.26 -5.98 -8.33
CA PHE A 25 0.27 -5.21 -7.21
C PHE A 25 1.80 -5.08 -7.29
N ASN A 26 2.50 -6.17 -7.63
CA ASN A 26 3.96 -6.15 -7.79
C ASN A 26 4.39 -5.26 -8.96
N GLU A 27 3.68 -5.29 -10.10
CA GLU A 27 3.94 -4.39 -11.22
C GLU A 27 3.77 -2.91 -10.82
N MET A 28 2.69 -2.57 -10.12
CA MET A 28 2.46 -1.22 -9.59
C MET A 28 3.55 -0.81 -8.61
N LEU A 29 3.99 -1.72 -7.74
CA LEU A 29 5.04 -1.47 -6.76
C LEU A 29 6.38 -1.16 -7.43
N GLU A 30 6.74 -1.87 -8.51
CA GLU A 30 7.97 -1.59 -9.25
C GLU A 30 7.95 -0.21 -9.92
N VAL A 31 6.80 0.20 -10.48
CA VAL A 31 6.62 1.57 -10.99
C VAL A 31 6.83 2.59 -9.87
N VAL A 32 6.20 2.40 -8.71
CA VAL A 32 6.34 3.30 -7.54
C VAL A 32 7.79 3.35 -7.05
N ARG A 33 8.47 2.20 -6.98
CA ARG A 33 9.88 2.10 -6.58
C ARG A 33 10.79 2.87 -7.54
N SER A 34 10.58 2.74 -8.84
CA SER A 34 11.36 3.47 -9.86
C SER A 34 11.26 4.99 -9.67
N LEU A 35 10.04 5.51 -9.47
CA LEU A 35 9.78 6.93 -9.23
C LEU A 35 10.34 7.40 -7.89
N HIS A 36 10.29 6.53 -6.87
CA HIS A 36 10.85 6.85 -5.56
C HIS A 36 12.36 6.99 -5.59
N ARG A 37 13.08 6.17 -6.39
CA ARG A 37 14.54 6.26 -6.55
C ARG A 37 14.98 7.57 -7.18
N THR A 38 14.20 8.10 -8.13
CA THR A 38 14.51 9.38 -8.77
C THR A 38 14.18 10.60 -7.90
N LYS A 39 13.38 10.40 -6.85
CA LYS A 39 12.91 11.49 -5.98
C LYS A 39 13.93 11.78 -4.88
N GLN A 40 14.60 12.93 -4.95
CA GLN A 40 15.31 13.45 -3.77
C GLN A 40 14.28 13.88 -2.71
N LYS A 41 14.34 13.25 -1.53
CA LYS A 41 13.53 13.63 -0.38
C LYS A 41 14.43 14.31 0.66
N THR A 42 14.11 15.56 0.97
CA THR A 42 14.72 16.32 2.06
C THR A 42 13.78 16.28 3.27
N GLY A 43 14.31 16.07 4.48
CA GLY A 43 13.52 16.03 5.72
C GLY A 43 13.36 14.63 6.32
N ARG A 44 12.38 14.46 7.22
CA ARG A 44 12.17 13.20 7.96
C ARG A 44 11.70 12.08 7.01
N PRO A 45 12.29 10.88 7.08
CA PRO A 45 11.81 9.74 6.30
C PRO A 45 10.38 9.35 6.69
N GLY A 46 9.61 8.85 5.72
CA GLY A 46 8.25 8.36 5.96
C GLY A 46 8.25 7.11 6.85
N LYS A 47 7.22 6.99 7.71
CA LYS A 47 7.06 5.86 8.63
C LYS A 47 6.65 4.56 7.93
N LEU A 48 5.89 4.66 6.84
CA LEU A 48 5.37 3.52 6.09
C LEU A 48 6.30 3.10 4.96
N SER A 49 6.40 1.80 4.72
CA SER A 49 7.06 1.22 3.54
C SER A 49 6.32 1.63 2.24
N LEU A 50 6.94 1.43 1.08
CA LEU A 50 6.27 1.75 -0.20
C LEU A 50 5.12 0.78 -0.47
N GLU A 51 5.28 -0.46 -0.05
CA GLU A 51 4.30 -1.52 -0.09
C GLU A 51 3.06 -1.16 0.73
N ASP A 52 3.27 -0.71 1.96
CA ASP A 52 2.19 -0.28 2.86
C ASP A 52 1.50 1.00 2.36
N GLN A 53 2.24 1.94 1.76
CA GLN A 53 1.66 3.14 1.14
C GLN A 53 0.75 2.76 -0.03
N LEU A 54 1.19 1.84 -0.88
CA LEU A 54 0.39 1.36 -2.01
C LEU A 54 -0.85 0.59 -1.52
N LEU A 55 -0.67 -0.28 -0.53
CA LEU A 55 -1.76 -1.03 0.09
C LEU A 55 -2.82 -0.12 0.70
N MET A 56 -2.42 0.87 1.50
CA MET A 56 -3.31 1.88 2.08
C MET A 56 -4.08 2.66 1.01
N THR A 57 -3.42 3.00 -0.10
CA THR A 57 -4.06 3.73 -1.21
C THR A 57 -5.15 2.88 -1.86
N LEU A 58 -4.90 1.59 -2.07
CA LEU A 58 -5.87 0.65 -2.62
C LEU A 58 -7.04 0.40 -1.66
N GLU A 59 -6.79 0.28 -0.36
CA GLU A 59 -7.84 0.20 0.67
C GLU A 59 -8.75 1.44 0.62
N TYR A 60 -8.16 2.64 0.51
CA TYR A 60 -8.92 3.89 0.38
C TYR A 60 -9.79 3.90 -0.88
N TRP A 61 -9.24 3.56 -2.04
CA TRP A 61 -10.02 3.57 -3.29
C TRP A 61 -11.14 2.53 -3.29
N ARG A 62 -10.92 1.39 -2.65
CA ARG A 62 -11.90 0.32 -2.63
C ARG A 62 -13.07 0.58 -1.68
N GLU A 63 -12.77 1.06 -0.48
CA GLU A 63 -13.76 1.16 0.60
C GLU A 63 -14.16 2.60 0.91
N TYR A 64 -13.46 3.57 0.33
CA TYR A 64 -13.69 5.00 0.53
C TYR A 64 -13.70 5.40 2.01
N ARG A 65 -12.87 4.73 2.83
CA ARG A 65 -12.75 4.99 4.26
C ARG A 65 -12.33 6.43 4.51
N THR A 66 -12.82 7.05 5.58
CA THR A 66 -12.41 8.41 5.93
C THR A 66 -10.94 8.44 6.35
N TYR A 67 -10.27 9.57 6.11
CA TYR A 67 -8.86 9.74 6.51
C TYR A 67 -8.64 9.57 8.01
N PHE A 68 -9.62 9.89 8.85
CA PHE A 68 -9.56 9.62 10.28
C PHE A 68 -9.41 8.12 10.59
N HIS A 69 -10.22 7.26 9.97
CA HIS A 69 -10.12 5.81 10.16
C HIS A 69 -8.82 5.23 9.58
N ILE A 70 -8.35 5.78 8.46
CA ILE A 70 -7.08 5.39 7.85
C ILE A 70 -5.91 5.75 8.78
N GLY A 71 -5.87 6.98 9.29
CA GLY A 71 -4.85 7.43 10.24
C GLY A 71 -4.83 6.59 11.52
N GLN A 72 -6.00 6.24 12.06
CA GLN A 72 -6.09 5.32 13.21
C GLN A 72 -5.57 3.90 12.88
N SER A 73 -5.90 3.37 11.70
CA SER A 73 -5.51 2.01 11.30
C SER A 73 -4.01 1.88 11.02
N TRP A 74 -3.40 2.92 10.45
CA TRP A 74 -2.00 2.93 10.00
C TRP A 74 -1.07 3.67 10.98
N GLY A 75 -1.62 4.35 11.99
CA GLY A 75 -0.88 5.14 12.97
C GLY A 75 -0.11 6.28 12.33
N VAL A 76 -0.77 7.02 11.42
CA VAL A 76 -0.24 8.17 10.66
C VAL A 76 -1.06 9.41 10.98
#